data_AF-A0A9R0EVM9-F1
#
_entry.id   AF-A0A9R0EVM9-F1
#
_cell.length_a   1.000
_cell.length_b   1.000
_cell.length_c   1.000
_cell.angle_alpha   90.00
_cell.angle_beta   90.00
_cell.angle_gamma   90.00
#
_symmetry.space_group_name_H-M   'P 1'
#
loop_
_entity.id
_entity.type
_entity.pdbx_description
1 polymer ?
#
loop_
_entity_poly.entity_id
_entity_poly.type
_entity_poly.pdbx_seq_one_letter_code
_entity_poly.pdbx_strand_id
1 'polypeptide(L)'
;MEKLKFTFQIKPTVDGKSNFIAITSIATLDDKVYLVPEEYQAISLHKHIQATKTYVTLKSTLKKRYQTRNVWIKTTEEILKTYVDEAGNMIFQDQFLEEINQEQSPAVSKMTLEDPIVKILEKLVEDKQNEEKKSKKKLAERFVIEKFSGRNSRACQWMEVFEKECERFNIVKEEEKIEILRLFLDKTCIDWYSSMMIKFGLQSEWSEWKSSFLQTYTSKGWTDSKYALTFKYQTGSLVEYAVKKERLLLEIRKTMDEGTLIDIIAVGLPDFITDRINKEEIVHAKDLFNELGRLEHLVQKRRIIKRKEDSKPVREKCNICDKLNKGARYHPEDSCWFKPKLNTEKDKKQIKLINNSELECELQYEDQKN
;
A
#
# COMPACT_ATOMS: atom_id res chain seq x y z
N MET A 1 32.21 21.38 49.25
CA MET A 1 31.05 20.54 48.86
C MET A 1 30.95 19.36 49.81
N GLU A 2 29.76 19.04 50.34
CA GLU A 2 29.59 17.99 51.37
C GLU A 2 29.51 16.55 50.82
N LYS A 3 28.94 16.39 49.62
CA LYS A 3 28.75 15.11 48.94
C LYS A 3 28.65 15.33 47.43
N LEU A 4 29.03 14.31 46.66
CA LEU A 4 28.88 14.26 45.21
C LEU A 4 28.04 13.04 44.82
N LYS A 5 27.27 13.14 43.74
CA LYS A 5 26.45 12.03 43.22
C LYS A 5 27.16 11.39 42.03
N PHE A 6 27.54 10.13 42.16
CA PHE A 6 28.20 9.39 41.10
C PHE A 6 27.20 8.49 40.39
N THR A 7 27.22 8.50 39.06
CA THR A 7 26.44 7.61 38.20
C THR A 7 27.30 6.41 37.84
N PHE A 8 26.92 5.23 38.33
CA PHE A 8 27.58 3.96 38.04
C PHE A 8 26.78 3.17 37.00
N GLN A 9 27.45 2.63 35.98
CA GLN A 9 26.84 1.77 34.96
C GLN A 9 27.67 0.50 34.74
N ILE A 10 27.04 -0.66 34.55
CA ILE A 10 27.76 -1.84 34.04
C ILE A 10 27.89 -1.75 32.52
N LYS A 11 29.11 -1.56 32.02
CA LYS A 11 29.44 -1.57 30.60
C LYS A 11 30.12 -2.89 30.19
N PRO A 12 29.88 -3.38 28.96
CA PRO A 12 30.63 -4.52 28.42
C PRO A 12 32.06 -4.09 28.10
N THR A 13 33.02 -5.00 28.23
CA THR A 13 34.37 -4.81 27.68
C THR A 13 34.33 -4.82 26.14
N VAL A 14 35.36 -4.27 25.49
CA VAL A 14 35.45 -4.16 24.02
C VAL A 14 35.29 -5.53 23.31
N ASP A 15 35.72 -6.60 23.96
CA ASP A 15 35.58 -7.98 23.48
C ASP A 15 34.17 -8.58 23.70
N GLY A 16 33.27 -7.88 24.40
CA GLY A 16 31.88 -8.28 24.68
C GLY A 16 31.71 -9.44 25.66
N LYS A 17 32.81 -10.07 26.09
CA LYS A 17 32.82 -11.29 26.91
C LYS A 17 32.66 -11.02 28.39
N SER A 18 33.18 -9.90 28.87
CA SER A 18 33.13 -9.52 30.28
C SER A 18 32.42 -8.18 30.48
N ASN A 19 32.17 -7.83 31.74
CA ASN A 19 31.49 -6.60 32.13
C ASN A 19 32.34 -5.90 33.19
N PHE A 20 32.39 -4.58 33.16
CA PHE A 20 33.02 -3.76 34.20
C PHE A 20 32.06 -2.69 34.70
N ILE A 21 32.28 -2.21 35.93
CA ILE A 21 31.53 -1.08 36.47
C ILE A 21 32.26 0.20 36.03
N ALA A 22 31.49 1.14 35.50
CA ALA A 22 31.96 2.41 34.98
C ALA A 22 31.30 3.56 35.76
N ILE A 23 32.05 4.63 36.05
CA ILE A 23 31.49 5.92 36.50
C ILE A 23 31.31 6.78 35.25
N THR A 24 30.07 7.06 34.86
CA THR A 24 29.78 7.77 33.61
C THR A 24 29.59 9.26 33.81
N SER A 25 29.12 9.68 34.98
CA SER A 25 28.95 11.09 35.31
C SER A 25 29.01 11.36 36.81
N ILE A 26 29.29 12.61 37.16
CA ILE A 26 29.34 13.13 38.52
C ILE A 26 28.42 14.35 38.58
N ALA A 27 27.49 14.38 39.54
CA ALA A 27 26.63 15.52 39.76
C ALA A 27 26.91 16.18 41.11
N THR A 28 26.87 17.51 41.12
CA THR A 28 27.03 18.34 42.31
C THR A 28 25.71 18.46 43.08
N LEU A 29 25.72 19.15 44.22
CA LEU A 29 24.51 19.43 45.01
C LEU A 29 23.52 20.33 44.27
N ASP A 30 24.00 21.15 43.34
CA ASP A 30 23.21 22.10 42.55
C ASP A 30 22.67 21.46 41.25
N ASP A 31 22.60 20.13 41.20
CA ASP A 31 22.18 19.31 40.05
C ASP A 31 22.94 19.52 38.74
N LYS A 32 24.07 20.24 38.77
CA LYS A 32 25.01 20.30 37.64
C LYS A 32 25.68 18.94 37.43
N VAL A 33 25.63 18.43 36.21
CA VAL A 33 26.14 17.11 35.84
C VAL A 33 27.36 17.24 34.93
N TYR A 34 28.40 16.50 35.27
CA TYR A 34 29.68 16.49 34.59
C TYR A 34 29.97 15.09 34.05
N LEU A 35 30.31 14.98 32.77
CA LEU A 35 30.62 13.69 32.12
C LEU A 35 32.05 13.26 32.41
N VAL A 36 32.24 11.97 32.67
CA VAL A 36 33.57 11.35 32.76
C VAL A 36 33.94 10.82 31.38
N PRO A 37 35.09 11.21 30.78
CA PRO A 37 35.52 10.72 29.47
C PRO A 37 35.63 9.19 29.43
N GLU A 38 35.32 8.57 28.29
CA GLU A 38 35.15 7.10 28.16
C GLU A 38 36.38 6.31 28.64
N GLU A 39 37.58 6.80 28.33
CA GLU A 39 38.87 6.27 28.73
C GLU A 39 39.08 6.24 30.25
N TYR A 40 38.38 7.11 30.99
CA TYR A 40 38.52 7.27 32.43
C TYR A 40 37.38 6.66 33.23
N GLN A 41 36.33 6.13 32.60
CA GLN A 41 35.14 5.68 33.33
C GLN A 41 35.36 4.41 34.15
N ALA A 42 36.33 3.57 33.83
CA ALA A 42 36.49 2.28 34.48
C ALA A 42 36.71 2.43 35.99
N ILE A 43 35.93 1.72 36.82
CA ILE A 43 35.98 1.84 38.28
C ILE A 43 37.37 1.57 38.88
N SER A 44 38.20 0.79 38.18
CA SER A 44 39.60 0.54 38.53
C SER A 44 40.46 1.80 38.60
N LEU A 45 40.07 2.87 37.90
CA LEU A 45 40.75 4.16 37.88
C LEU A 45 40.33 5.04 39.06
N HIS A 46 39.19 4.75 39.70
CA HIS A 46 38.60 5.56 40.77
C HIS A 46 38.86 4.94 42.17
N LYS A 47 40.15 4.79 42.54
CA LYS A 47 40.58 4.06 43.74
C LYS A 47 39.93 4.56 45.04
N HIS A 48 39.83 5.87 45.23
CA HIS A 48 39.21 6.45 46.43
C HIS A 48 37.71 6.14 46.54
N ILE A 49 37.01 5.99 45.40
CA ILE A 49 35.61 5.56 45.37
C ILE A 49 35.50 4.08 45.72
N GLN A 50 36.42 3.24 45.22
CA GLN A 50 36.43 1.81 45.52
C GLN A 50 36.59 1.50 47.01
N ALA A 51 37.30 2.35 47.74
CA ALA A 51 37.50 2.21 49.19
C ALA A 51 36.24 2.53 50.02
N THR A 52 35.21 3.14 49.43
CA THR A 52 34.01 3.54 50.18
C THR A 52 33.09 2.35 50.48
N LYS A 53 32.49 2.34 51.68
CA LYS A 53 31.43 1.36 52.04
C LYS A 53 30.27 1.42 51.05
N THR A 54 29.96 2.62 50.57
CA THR A 54 28.93 2.88 49.56
C THR A 54 29.19 2.10 48.26
N TYR A 55 30.43 2.09 47.79
CA TYR A 55 30.79 1.30 46.60
C TYR A 55 30.69 -0.20 46.85
N VAL A 56 31.08 -0.70 48.02
CA VAL A 56 30.96 -2.14 48.36
C VAL A 56 29.49 -2.58 48.29
N THR A 57 28.56 -1.79 48.82
CA THR A 57 27.11 -2.03 48.71
C THR A 57 26.60 -1.87 47.27
N LEU A 58 27.13 -0.91 46.51
CA LEU A 58 26.78 -0.75 45.10
C LEU A 58 27.21 -1.96 44.27
N LYS A 59 28.43 -2.45 44.46
CA LYS A 59 28.97 -3.62 43.74
C LYS A 59 28.14 -4.89 43.98
N SER A 60 27.54 -5.05 45.16
CA SER A 60 26.67 -6.21 45.44
C SER A 60 25.26 -6.07 44.85
N THR A 61 24.84 -4.87 44.45
CA THR A 61 23.49 -4.57 43.96
C THR A 61 23.41 -4.30 42.45
N LEU A 62 24.48 -3.79 41.83
CA LEU A 62 24.63 -3.72 40.36
C LEU A 62 25.08 -5.10 39.84
N LYS A 63 24.16 -5.85 39.23
CA LYS A 63 24.44 -7.22 38.74
C LYS A 63 24.16 -7.42 37.25
N LYS A 64 23.26 -6.64 36.65
CA LYS A 64 22.83 -6.83 35.25
C LYS A 64 23.60 -5.91 34.30
N ARG A 65 23.88 -6.41 33.09
CA ARG A 65 24.50 -5.61 32.02
C ARG A 65 23.64 -4.37 31.71
N TYR A 66 24.30 -3.22 31.50
CA TYR A 66 23.68 -1.90 31.28
C TYR A 66 22.86 -1.34 32.45
N GLN A 67 22.85 -2.01 33.60
CA GLN A 67 22.21 -1.47 34.79
C GLN A 67 22.94 -0.22 35.28
N THR A 68 22.19 0.82 35.61
CA THR A 68 22.71 2.10 36.11
C THR A 68 22.17 2.40 37.52
N ARG A 69 23.00 3.02 38.37
CA ARG A 69 22.58 3.56 39.68
C ARG A 69 23.30 4.86 39.98
N ASN A 70 22.56 5.82 40.53
CA ASN A 70 23.11 7.09 40.98
C ASN A 70 23.22 7.04 42.50
N VAL A 71 24.42 7.31 43.03
CA VAL A 71 24.67 7.20 44.46
C VAL A 71 25.42 8.40 44.99
N TRP A 72 24.89 8.97 46.07
CA TRP A 72 25.56 10.02 46.82
C TRP A 72 26.70 9.44 47.66
N ILE A 73 27.89 9.98 47.47
CA ILE A 73 29.09 9.65 48.24
C ILE A 73 29.52 10.92 48.97
N LYS A 74 29.68 10.81 50.30
CA LYS A 74 30.19 11.90 51.12
C LYS A 74 31.61 12.23 50.68
N THR A 75 31.90 13.50 50.44
CA THR A 75 33.20 13.92 49.93
C THR A 75 34.21 13.90 51.08
N THR A 76 35.11 12.93 51.09
CA THR A 76 36.32 12.95 51.95
C THR A 76 37.38 13.86 51.32
N GLU A 77 38.38 14.29 52.07
CA GLU A 77 39.46 15.15 51.55
C GLU A 77 40.15 14.54 50.31
N GLU A 78 40.32 13.22 50.29
CA GLU A 78 40.90 12.49 49.15
C GLU A 78 39.99 12.53 47.90
N ILE A 79 38.68 12.37 48.07
CA ILE A 79 37.71 12.45 46.97
C ILE A 79 37.64 13.89 46.46
N LEU A 80 37.66 14.88 47.34
CA LEU A 80 37.61 16.28 46.93
C LEU A 80 38.82 16.63 46.06
N LYS A 81 40.03 16.29 46.50
CA LYS A 81 41.26 16.50 45.71
C LYS A 81 41.30 15.75 44.38
N THR A 82 40.57 14.64 44.27
CA THR A 82 40.53 13.83 43.05
C THR A 82 39.57 14.41 42.00
N TYR A 83 38.45 14.99 42.44
CA TYR A 83 37.35 15.37 41.54
C TYR A 83 37.09 16.87 41.45
N VAL A 84 37.72 17.67 42.31
CA VAL A 84 37.51 19.11 42.42
C VAL A 84 38.87 19.79 42.58
N ASP A 85 39.15 20.80 41.76
CA ASP A 85 40.37 21.61 41.88
C ASP A 85 40.28 22.65 43.02
N GLU A 86 41.35 23.42 43.24
CA GLU A 86 41.40 24.46 44.27
C GLU A 86 40.41 25.62 44.00
N ALA A 87 39.98 25.80 42.76
CA ALA A 87 39.03 26.83 42.33
C ALA A 87 37.57 26.35 42.33
N GLY A 88 37.32 25.06 42.62
CA GLY A 88 35.98 24.47 42.67
C GLY A 88 35.49 23.86 41.35
N ASN A 89 36.33 23.75 40.33
CA ASN A 89 35.98 23.13 39.04
C ASN A 89 36.03 21.61 39.14
N MET A 90 35.14 20.93 38.42
CA MET A 90 35.11 19.47 38.36
C MET A 90 36.20 18.95 37.43
N ILE A 91 37.12 18.15 37.97
CA ILE A 91 38.26 17.59 37.24
C ILE A 91 38.39 16.09 37.47
N PHE A 92 39.12 15.39 36.61
CA PHE A 92 39.61 14.05 36.89
C PHE A 92 40.90 13.79 36.10
N GLN A 93 41.96 13.32 36.77
CA GLN A 93 43.30 13.14 36.17
C GLN A 93 43.75 14.35 35.32
N ASP A 94 43.72 15.54 35.92
CA ASP A 94 44.15 16.81 35.32
C ASP A 94 43.36 17.25 34.06
N GLN A 95 42.18 16.66 33.82
CA GLN A 95 41.25 17.08 32.78
C GLN A 95 39.98 17.68 33.38
N PHE A 96 39.49 18.78 32.80
CA PHE A 96 38.18 19.35 33.13
C PHE A 96 37.06 18.44 32.60
N LEU A 97 36.07 18.19 33.45
CA LEU A 97 34.90 17.42 33.06
C LEU A 97 33.89 18.31 32.33
N GLU A 98 33.25 17.79 31.29
CA GLU A 98 32.27 18.52 30.49
C GLU A 98 30.93 18.66 31.25
N GLU A 99 30.51 19.90 31.51
CA GLU A 99 29.20 20.21 32.10
C GLU A 99 28.10 20.07 31.04
N ILE A 100 27.13 19.20 31.27
CA ILE A 100 25.97 19.05 30.39
C ILE A 100 24.82 19.92 30.87
N ASN A 101 24.47 20.95 30.08
CA ASN A 101 23.24 21.72 30.26
C ASN A 101 22.07 20.90 29.71
N GLN A 102 20.95 20.84 30.43
CA GLN A 102 19.76 20.01 30.10
C GLN A 102 19.10 20.30 28.72
N GLU A 103 19.67 21.18 27.89
CA GLU A 103 19.14 21.54 26.56
C GLU A 103 20.05 21.13 25.37
N GLN A 104 21.18 20.44 25.60
CA GLN A 104 22.03 19.97 24.49
C GLN A 104 22.51 18.53 24.69
N SER A 105 21.85 17.57 24.02
CA SER A 105 22.53 16.49 23.28
C SER A 105 21.54 15.65 22.44
N PRO A 106 21.89 15.33 21.18
CA PRO A 106 21.21 14.33 20.36
C PRO A 106 21.75 12.92 20.67
N ALA A 107 20.83 11.94 20.75
CA ALA A 107 21.01 10.48 20.62
C ALA A 107 22.29 9.85 21.22
N VAL A 108 22.25 8.96 22.22
CA VAL A 108 21.81 7.56 22.12
C VAL A 108 21.68 6.96 23.54
N SER A 109 20.72 6.04 23.71
CA SER A 109 20.53 5.06 24.81
C SER A 109 19.65 5.43 26.02
N LYS A 110 18.34 5.32 25.78
CA LYS A 110 17.23 4.91 26.67
C LYS A 110 17.66 4.35 28.06
N MET A 111 17.47 5.13 29.12
CA MET A 111 16.77 4.72 30.36
C MET A 111 16.28 5.98 31.07
N THR A 112 14.98 6.21 30.98
CA THR A 112 14.19 7.26 31.64
C THR A 112 14.31 7.17 33.17
N LEU A 113 14.75 8.24 33.83
CA LEU A 113 14.26 8.54 35.18
C LEU A 113 12.88 9.15 34.98
N GLU A 114 11.90 8.30 35.23
CA GLU A 114 10.49 8.58 35.19
C GLU A 114 10.14 9.56 36.31
N ASP A 115 10.22 10.85 36.04
CA ASP A 115 9.52 11.82 36.85
C ASP A 115 8.02 11.49 36.76
N PRO A 116 7.32 11.13 37.85
CA PRO A 116 5.93 10.70 37.78
C PRO A 116 5.03 11.72 37.07
N ILE A 117 5.38 13.00 37.09
CA ILE A 117 4.67 14.04 36.33
C ILE A 117 4.98 13.95 34.83
N VAL A 118 6.24 13.77 34.44
CA VAL A 118 6.62 13.54 33.03
C VAL A 118 6.02 12.24 32.53
N LYS A 119 6.00 11.18 33.34
CA LYS A 119 5.35 9.92 33.01
C LYS A 119 3.84 10.03 32.86
N ILE A 120 3.19 10.85 33.69
CA ILE A 120 1.75 11.15 33.60
C ILE A 120 1.47 12.04 32.39
N LEU A 121 2.32 13.03 32.09
CA LEU A 121 2.22 13.87 30.90
C LEU A 121 2.49 13.07 29.63
N GLU A 122 3.53 12.23 29.60
CA GLU A 122 3.82 11.28 28.53
C GLU A 122 2.67 10.29 28.38
N LYS A 123 2.15 9.71 29.47
CA LYS A 123 0.93 8.89 29.38
C LYS A 123 -0.26 9.69 28.89
N LEU A 124 -0.50 10.91 29.34
CA LEU A 124 -1.62 11.74 28.90
C LEU A 124 -1.47 12.17 27.45
N VAL A 125 -0.25 12.42 26.98
CA VAL A 125 0.08 12.76 25.59
C VAL A 125 0.02 11.51 24.72
N GLU A 126 0.52 10.36 25.17
CA GLU A 126 0.41 9.07 24.49
C GLU A 126 -1.04 8.58 24.48
N ASP A 127 -1.79 8.78 25.56
CA ASP A 127 -3.21 8.45 25.68
C ASP A 127 -4.02 9.41 24.81
N LYS A 128 -3.70 10.72 24.77
CA LYS A 128 -4.32 11.67 23.81
C LYS A 128 -3.96 11.36 22.37
N GLN A 129 -2.70 11.04 22.06
CA GLN A 129 -2.28 10.66 20.72
C GLN A 129 -2.85 9.31 20.31
N ASN A 130 -3.02 8.36 21.25
CA ASN A 130 -3.70 7.09 21.01
C ASN A 130 -5.21 7.26 20.91
N GLU A 131 -5.82 8.15 21.70
CA GLU A 131 -7.23 8.55 21.58
C GLU A 131 -7.47 9.25 20.24
N GLU A 132 -6.59 10.16 19.81
CA GLU A 132 -6.62 10.82 18.51
C GLU A 132 -6.40 9.83 17.36
N LYS A 133 -5.43 8.91 17.47
CA LYS A 133 -5.22 7.83 16.48
C LYS A 133 -6.40 6.85 16.45
N LYS A 134 -6.98 6.50 17.61
CA LYS A 134 -8.21 5.69 17.70
C LYS A 134 -9.39 6.46 17.12
N SER A 135 -9.48 7.77 17.35
CA SER A 135 -10.52 8.66 16.84
C SER A 135 -10.41 8.77 15.31
N LYS A 136 -9.20 8.96 14.77
CA LYS A 136 -8.93 8.98 13.32
C LYS A 136 -9.21 7.63 12.66
N LYS A 137 -8.89 6.50 13.32
CA LYS A 137 -9.27 5.17 12.81
C LYS A 137 -10.79 4.97 12.81
N LYS A 138 -11.48 5.35 13.89
CA LYS A 138 -12.95 5.33 13.97
C LYS A 138 -13.58 6.27 12.94
N LEU A 139 -12.96 7.42 12.68
CA LEU A 139 -13.39 8.37 11.66
C LEU A 139 -13.22 7.75 10.27
N ALA A 140 -12.07 7.13 10.01
CA ALA A 140 -11.79 6.47 8.75
C ALA A 140 -12.74 5.30 8.46
N GLU A 141 -13.17 4.56 9.49
CA GLU A 141 -14.20 3.52 9.36
C GLU A 141 -15.57 4.07 8.90
N ARG A 142 -15.83 5.37 9.10
CA ARG A 142 -17.07 6.03 8.66
C ARG A 142 -16.99 6.59 7.24
N PHE A 143 -15.79 6.61 6.64
CA PHE A 143 -15.64 7.02 5.24
C PHE A 143 -16.26 5.96 4.34
N VAL A 144 -16.98 6.42 3.32
CA VAL A 144 -17.56 5.55 2.29
C VAL A 144 -16.64 5.55 1.07
N ILE A 145 -15.42 5.05 1.27
CA ILE A 145 -14.42 4.93 0.21
C ILE A 145 -13.64 3.63 0.38
N GLU A 146 -13.40 2.92 -0.72
CA GLU A 146 -12.54 1.75 -0.73
C GLU A 146 -11.06 2.15 -0.62
N LYS A 147 -10.23 1.27 -0.06
CA LYS A 147 -8.79 1.49 -0.05
C LYS A 147 -8.23 1.48 -1.47
N PHE A 148 -7.34 2.42 -1.78
CA PHE A 148 -6.67 2.49 -3.06
C PHE A 148 -5.54 1.47 -3.16
N SER A 149 -5.59 0.65 -4.19
CA SER A 149 -4.57 -0.37 -4.49
C SER A 149 -3.81 -0.13 -5.80
N GLY A 150 -4.08 0.99 -6.47
CA GLY A 150 -3.51 1.32 -7.79
C GLY A 150 -4.24 0.66 -8.97
N ARG A 151 -5.18 -0.27 -8.72
CA ARG A 151 -5.88 -1.02 -9.78
C ARG A 151 -7.39 -1.11 -9.63
N ASN A 152 -7.92 -0.83 -8.44
CA ASN A 152 -9.34 -1.00 -8.14
C ASN A 152 -10.21 0.18 -8.58
N SER A 153 -9.61 1.35 -8.81
CA SER A 153 -10.30 2.56 -9.25
C SER A 153 -9.33 3.48 -9.95
N ARG A 154 -9.84 4.43 -10.75
CA ARG A 154 -9.00 5.48 -11.33
C ARG A 154 -8.54 6.45 -10.26
N ALA A 155 -7.25 6.77 -10.27
CA ALA A 155 -6.62 7.65 -9.29
C ALA A 155 -7.31 9.01 -9.17
N CYS A 156 -7.70 9.64 -10.28
CA CYS A 156 -8.39 10.93 -10.27
C CYS A 156 -9.75 10.87 -9.55
N GLN A 157 -10.59 9.91 -9.94
CA GLN A 157 -11.92 9.75 -9.35
C GLN A 157 -11.83 9.34 -7.89
N TRP A 158 -10.92 8.43 -7.56
CA TRP A 158 -10.70 8.00 -6.19
C TRP A 158 -10.26 9.17 -5.29
N MET A 159 -9.34 9.99 -5.78
CA MET A 159 -8.87 11.17 -5.05
C MET A 159 -9.99 12.21 -4.86
N GLU A 160 -10.84 12.44 -5.86
CA GLU A 160 -12.02 13.30 -5.70
C GLU A 160 -12.97 12.78 -4.61
N VAL A 161 -13.22 11.47 -4.56
CA VAL A 161 -14.05 10.86 -3.52
C VAL A 161 -13.39 11.01 -2.15
N PHE A 162 -12.09 10.79 -2.05
CA PHE A 162 -11.34 10.98 -0.81
C PHE A 162 -11.44 12.42 -0.30
N GLU A 163 -11.24 13.41 -1.17
CA GLU A 163 -11.34 14.83 -0.80
C GLU A 163 -12.75 15.21 -0.34
N LYS A 164 -13.79 14.72 -1.03
CA LYS A 164 -15.19 14.93 -0.62
C LYS A 164 -15.50 14.30 0.73
N GLU A 165 -14.94 13.14 1.02
CA GLU A 165 -15.09 12.52 2.33
C GLU A 165 -14.35 13.32 3.41
N CYS A 166 -13.16 13.85 3.12
CA CYS A 166 -12.48 14.79 4.02
C CYS A 166 -13.34 16.02 4.31
N GLU A 167 -13.95 16.62 3.28
CA GLU A 167 -14.89 17.75 3.44
C GLU A 167 -16.13 17.36 4.27
N ARG A 168 -16.72 16.19 4.01
CA ARG A 168 -17.89 15.67 4.73
C ARG A 168 -17.64 15.54 6.24
N PHE A 169 -16.40 15.23 6.61
CA PHE A 169 -15.97 15.10 8.01
C PHE A 169 -15.24 16.34 8.56
N ASN A 170 -15.27 17.46 7.83
CA ASN A 170 -14.62 18.72 8.22
C ASN A 170 -13.11 18.57 8.51
N ILE A 171 -12.41 17.73 7.75
CA ILE A 171 -10.94 17.66 7.78
C ILE A 171 -10.41 18.80 6.92
N VAL A 172 -10.26 19.96 7.55
CA VAL A 172 -9.83 21.22 6.91
C VAL A 172 -8.31 21.35 6.87
N LYS A 173 -7.62 20.80 7.87
CA LYS A 173 -6.16 20.87 7.97
C LYS A 173 -5.50 19.95 6.95
N GLU A 174 -4.55 20.49 6.19
CA GLU A 174 -3.87 19.73 5.14
C GLU A 174 -3.01 18.61 5.72
N GLU A 175 -2.38 18.84 6.86
CA GLU A 175 -1.56 17.84 7.55
C GLU A 175 -2.42 16.65 8.01
N GLU A 176 -3.63 16.93 8.51
CA GLU A 176 -4.58 15.90 8.92
C GLU A 176 -5.09 15.10 7.73
N LYS A 177 -5.31 15.76 6.59
CA LYS A 177 -5.68 15.12 5.33
C LYS A 177 -4.59 14.16 4.84
N ILE A 178 -3.32 14.57 4.92
CA ILE A 178 -2.16 13.74 4.60
C ILE A 178 -2.07 12.55 5.56
N GLU A 179 -2.21 12.77 6.88
CA GLU A 179 -2.14 11.67 7.86
C GLU A 179 -3.22 10.61 7.63
N ILE A 180 -4.45 11.05 7.39
CA ILE A 180 -5.60 10.17 7.20
C ILE A 180 -5.50 9.43 5.86
N LEU A 181 -4.91 10.04 4.81
CA LEU A 181 -4.71 9.40 3.51
C LEU A 181 -4.08 8.02 3.63
N ARG A 182 -3.09 7.85 4.52
CA ARG A 182 -2.40 6.56 4.73
C ARG A 182 -3.36 5.41 5.07
N LEU A 183 -4.45 5.68 5.79
CA LEU A 183 -5.42 4.66 6.21
C LEU A 183 -6.23 4.10 5.02
N PHE A 184 -6.27 4.85 3.92
CA PHE A 184 -7.01 4.54 2.71
C PHE A 184 -6.13 4.05 1.57
N LEU A 185 -4.84 3.80 1.82
CA LEU A 185 -3.93 3.21 0.85
C LEU A 185 -3.67 1.74 1.20
N ASP A 186 -3.44 0.93 0.18
CA ASP A 186 -3.12 -0.49 0.33
C ASP A 186 -1.94 -0.91 -0.57
N LYS A 187 -1.27 -2.00 -0.18
CA LYS A 187 -0.14 -2.60 -0.92
C LYS A 187 0.97 -1.58 -1.21
N THR A 188 1.44 -1.54 -2.45
CA THR A 188 2.51 -0.66 -2.93
C THR A 188 2.16 0.82 -2.85
N CYS A 189 0.90 1.19 -2.61
CA CYS A 189 0.51 2.58 -2.40
C CYS A 189 0.96 3.11 -1.03
N ILE A 190 1.14 2.23 -0.03
CA ILE A 190 1.71 2.59 1.26
C ILE A 190 3.21 2.89 1.13
N ASP A 191 3.92 2.19 0.24
CA ASP A 191 5.34 2.46 -0.04
C ASP A 191 5.52 3.81 -0.73
N TRP A 192 4.62 4.15 -1.67
CA TRP A 192 4.54 5.48 -2.27
C TRP A 192 4.30 6.56 -1.20
N TYR A 193 3.31 6.35 -0.31
CA TYR A 193 3.05 7.28 0.79
C TYR A 193 4.30 7.49 1.65
N SER A 194 4.97 6.39 2.03
CA SER A 194 6.19 6.44 2.84
C SER A 194 7.32 7.19 2.12
N SER A 195 7.41 7.06 0.80
CA SER A 195 8.36 7.81 -0.02
C SER A 195 8.02 9.30 -0.09
N MET A 196 6.73 9.66 -0.19
CA MET A 196 6.29 11.06 -0.20
C MET A 196 6.46 11.72 1.16
N MET A 197 6.27 10.97 2.25
CA MET A 197 6.61 11.44 3.60
C MET A 197 8.08 11.84 3.75
N ILE A 198 9.00 11.16 3.06
CA ILE A 198 10.43 11.51 3.08
C ILE A 198 10.71 12.74 2.21
N LYS A 199 10.04 12.85 1.05
CA LYS A 199 10.28 13.93 0.08
C LYS A 199 9.66 15.28 0.48
N PHE A 200 8.43 15.24 0.98
CA PHE A 200 7.59 16.40 1.24
C PHE A 200 7.38 16.62 2.75
N GLY A 201 7.13 15.52 3.49
CA GLY A 201 6.77 15.60 4.90
C GLY A 201 5.31 15.99 5.12
N LEU A 202 4.92 16.12 6.40
CA LEU A 202 3.53 16.42 6.79
C LEU A 202 3.13 17.88 6.60
N GLN A 203 4.11 18.79 6.57
CA GLN A 203 3.88 20.24 6.51
C GLN A 203 3.78 20.76 5.06
N SER A 204 3.92 19.87 4.07
CA SER A 204 3.74 20.21 2.66
C SER A 204 2.28 20.43 2.34
N GLU A 205 2.05 21.21 1.28
CA GLU A 205 0.70 21.45 0.80
C GLU A 205 0.05 20.16 0.27
N TRP A 206 -1.26 20.02 0.52
CA TRP A 206 -2.06 18.93 -0.02
C TRP A 206 -2.03 18.91 -1.56
N SER A 207 -1.92 20.08 -2.18
CA SER A 207 -1.84 20.26 -3.63
C SER A 207 -0.67 19.46 -4.24
N GLU A 208 0.50 19.47 -3.59
CA GLU A 208 1.71 18.75 -3.99
C GLU A 208 1.52 17.24 -3.90
N TRP A 209 0.95 16.77 -2.78
CA TRP A 209 0.60 15.36 -2.55
C TRP A 209 -0.38 14.85 -3.59
N LYS A 210 -1.45 15.59 -3.84
CA LYS A 210 -2.45 15.29 -4.86
C LYS A 210 -1.83 15.21 -6.25
N SER A 211 -1.04 16.21 -6.64
CA SER A 211 -0.36 16.23 -7.93
C SER A 211 0.55 15.02 -8.10
N SER A 212 1.38 14.72 -7.10
CA SER A 212 2.28 13.56 -7.13
C SER A 212 1.52 12.23 -7.20
N PHE A 213 0.41 12.11 -6.47
CA PHE A 213 -0.44 10.91 -6.51
C PHE A 213 -1.00 10.69 -7.91
N LEU A 214 -1.57 11.74 -8.50
CA LEU A 214 -2.16 11.67 -9.84
C LEU A 214 -1.09 11.40 -10.90
N GLN A 215 0.10 11.99 -10.80
CA GLN A 215 1.19 11.70 -11.72
C GLN A 215 1.66 10.24 -11.65
N THR A 216 1.63 9.64 -10.46
CA THR A 216 2.09 8.25 -10.24
C THR A 216 1.05 7.23 -10.69
N TYR A 217 -0.22 7.46 -10.37
CA TYR A 217 -1.27 6.44 -10.49
C TYR A 217 -2.31 6.68 -11.58
N THR A 218 -2.30 7.84 -12.24
CA THR A 218 -3.21 8.05 -13.38
C THR A 218 -2.69 7.27 -14.60
N SER A 219 -3.50 6.35 -15.12
CA SER A 219 -3.22 5.73 -16.40
C SER A 219 -3.28 6.80 -17.50
N LYS A 220 -2.13 7.06 -18.13
CA LYS A 220 -2.02 7.96 -19.30
C LYS A 220 -2.23 7.22 -20.62
N GLY A 221 -2.41 5.90 -20.57
CA GLY A 221 -2.59 5.03 -21.73
C GLY A 221 -4.04 4.92 -22.18
N TRP A 222 -4.23 4.53 -23.44
CA TRP A 222 -5.56 4.34 -24.03
C TRP A 222 -6.20 3.00 -23.69
N THR A 223 -5.50 2.10 -22.99
CA THR A 223 -5.92 0.72 -22.77
C THR A 223 -7.27 0.64 -22.05
N ASP A 224 -7.44 1.38 -20.96
CA ASP A 224 -8.69 1.37 -20.18
C ASP A 224 -9.85 1.94 -21.01
N SER A 225 -9.59 3.05 -21.72
CA SER A 225 -10.55 3.67 -22.62
C SER A 225 -10.99 2.73 -23.75
N LYS A 226 -10.02 2.07 -24.40
CA LYS A 226 -10.28 1.08 -25.45
C LYS A 226 -11.09 -0.08 -24.90
N TYR A 227 -10.68 -0.63 -23.76
CA TYR A 227 -11.37 -1.75 -23.13
C TYR A 227 -12.83 -1.42 -22.84
N ALA A 228 -13.12 -0.29 -22.19
CA ALA A 228 -14.50 0.07 -21.88
C ALA A 228 -15.33 0.31 -23.14
N LEU A 229 -14.78 0.95 -24.17
CA LEU A 229 -15.49 1.18 -25.43
C LEU A 229 -15.76 -0.12 -26.20
N THR A 230 -14.81 -1.05 -26.22
CA THR A 230 -14.96 -2.33 -26.94
C THR A 230 -15.61 -3.45 -26.11
N PHE A 231 -15.86 -3.23 -24.81
CA PHE A 231 -16.51 -4.21 -23.94
C PHE A 231 -17.90 -4.58 -24.46
N LYS A 232 -18.08 -5.84 -24.88
CA LYS A 232 -19.30 -6.33 -25.52
C LYS A 232 -19.90 -7.51 -24.77
N TYR A 233 -21.20 -7.68 -24.91
CA TYR A 233 -21.92 -8.80 -24.33
C TYR A 233 -21.45 -10.10 -24.97
N GLN A 234 -21.10 -11.07 -24.14
CA GLN A 234 -20.71 -12.41 -24.59
C GLN A 234 -21.73 -13.46 -24.13
N THR A 235 -22.04 -13.43 -22.83
CA THR A 235 -22.88 -14.44 -22.18
C THR A 235 -23.30 -13.92 -20.80
N GLY A 236 -24.46 -14.34 -20.30
CA GLY A 236 -24.92 -14.00 -18.95
C GLY A 236 -26.25 -13.27 -18.98
N SER A 237 -26.49 -12.43 -17.97
CA SER A 237 -27.59 -11.47 -17.98
C SER A 237 -27.24 -10.26 -18.84
N LEU A 238 -28.22 -9.78 -19.61
CA LEU A 238 -28.13 -8.54 -20.37
C LEU A 238 -28.05 -7.33 -19.43
N VAL A 239 -28.82 -7.34 -18.33
CA VAL A 239 -28.82 -6.27 -17.33
C VAL A 239 -27.46 -6.18 -16.64
N GLU A 240 -26.89 -7.31 -16.19
CA GLU A 240 -25.55 -7.32 -15.58
C GLU A 240 -24.47 -6.78 -16.53
N TYR A 241 -24.55 -7.14 -17.81
CA TYR A 241 -23.68 -6.58 -18.83
C TYR A 241 -23.82 -5.07 -18.94
N ALA A 242 -25.06 -4.56 -19.03
CA ALA A 242 -25.33 -3.15 -19.21
C ALA A 242 -24.83 -2.31 -18.02
N VAL A 243 -25.09 -2.77 -16.79
CA VAL A 243 -24.58 -2.14 -15.55
C VAL A 243 -23.04 -2.13 -15.53
N LYS A 244 -22.42 -3.24 -15.91
CA LYS A 244 -20.94 -3.32 -15.95
C LYS A 244 -20.38 -2.38 -17.02
N LYS A 245 -20.99 -2.32 -18.20
CA LYS A 245 -20.59 -1.45 -19.31
C LYS A 245 -20.74 0.02 -18.94
N GLU A 246 -21.88 0.40 -18.37
CA GLU A 246 -22.13 1.75 -17.86
C GLU A 246 -21.03 2.18 -16.88
N ARG A 247 -20.75 1.34 -15.87
CA ARG A 247 -19.70 1.62 -14.88
C ARG A 247 -18.34 1.85 -15.54
N LEU A 248 -17.93 0.98 -16.46
CA LEU A 248 -16.66 1.12 -17.18
C LEU A 248 -16.57 2.45 -17.95
N LEU A 249 -17.66 2.88 -18.58
CA LEU A 249 -17.71 4.14 -19.34
C LEU A 249 -17.64 5.37 -18.42
N LEU A 250 -18.40 5.35 -17.32
CA LEU A 250 -18.41 6.44 -16.34
C LEU A 250 -17.09 6.54 -15.56
N GLU A 251 -16.40 5.41 -15.35
CA GLU A 251 -15.02 5.39 -14.85
C GLU A 251 -14.10 6.17 -15.80
N ILE A 252 -14.28 6.11 -17.12
CA ILE A 252 -13.45 6.89 -18.05
C ILE A 252 -13.88 8.34 -18.18
N ARG A 253 -15.18 8.57 -18.27
CA ARG A 253 -15.73 9.90 -18.49
C ARG A 253 -17.01 10.05 -17.68
N LYS A 254 -16.87 10.70 -16.53
CA LYS A 254 -17.96 10.97 -15.58
C LYS A 254 -19.06 11.89 -16.15
N THR A 255 -18.69 12.78 -17.07
CA THR A 255 -19.60 13.76 -17.68
C THR A 255 -20.13 13.30 -19.04
N MET A 256 -20.27 11.99 -19.25
CA MET A 256 -20.86 11.45 -20.48
C MET A 256 -22.35 11.73 -20.50
N ASP A 257 -22.86 12.19 -21.64
CA ASP A 257 -24.30 12.37 -21.85
C ASP A 257 -25.02 11.02 -21.91
N GLU A 258 -26.26 10.96 -21.40
CA GLU A 258 -27.01 9.72 -21.30
C GLU A 258 -27.29 9.09 -22.68
N GLY A 259 -27.53 9.90 -23.71
CA GLY A 259 -27.76 9.41 -25.07
C GLY A 259 -26.55 8.65 -25.62
N THR A 260 -25.35 9.23 -25.52
CA THR A 260 -24.09 8.58 -25.92
C THR A 260 -23.81 7.35 -25.07
N LEU A 261 -24.08 7.40 -23.76
CA LEU A 261 -23.93 6.25 -22.87
C LEU A 261 -24.82 5.07 -23.32
N ILE A 262 -26.10 5.35 -23.60
CA ILE A 262 -27.07 4.38 -24.11
C ILE A 262 -26.60 3.81 -25.44
N ASP A 263 -26.21 4.65 -26.38
CA ASP A 263 -25.74 4.24 -27.71
C ASP A 263 -24.51 3.32 -27.61
N ILE A 264 -23.53 3.64 -26.76
CA ILE A 264 -22.34 2.81 -26.59
C ILE A 264 -22.67 1.48 -25.89
N ILE A 265 -23.61 1.45 -24.94
CA ILE A 265 -24.08 0.20 -24.33
C ILE A 265 -24.77 -0.66 -25.38
N ALA A 266 -25.66 -0.07 -26.19
CA ALA A 266 -26.41 -0.76 -27.22
C ALA A 266 -25.49 -1.36 -28.30
N VAL A 267 -24.45 -0.65 -28.73
CA VAL A 267 -23.45 -1.14 -29.70
C VAL A 267 -22.77 -2.44 -29.26
N GLY A 268 -22.62 -2.66 -27.96
CA GLY A 268 -22.01 -3.89 -27.45
C GLY A 268 -22.99 -5.04 -27.25
N LEU A 269 -24.28 -4.87 -27.51
CA LEU A 269 -25.28 -5.93 -27.47
C LEU A 269 -25.34 -6.70 -28.80
N PRO A 270 -25.83 -7.95 -28.81
CA PRO A 270 -26.06 -8.68 -30.04
C PRO A 270 -27.25 -8.13 -30.84
N ASP A 271 -27.17 -8.20 -32.17
CA ASP A 271 -28.20 -7.70 -33.10
C ASP A 271 -29.62 -8.20 -32.78
N PHE A 272 -29.78 -9.48 -32.47
CA PHE A 272 -31.09 -10.06 -32.14
C PHE A 272 -31.76 -9.48 -30.88
N ILE A 273 -30.99 -8.76 -30.04
CA ILE A 273 -31.50 -7.99 -28.90
C ILE A 273 -31.77 -6.55 -29.33
N THR A 274 -30.81 -5.88 -29.99
CA THR A 274 -30.95 -4.47 -30.39
C THR A 274 -32.09 -4.27 -31.40
N ASP A 275 -32.33 -5.24 -32.30
CA ASP A 275 -33.47 -5.27 -33.23
C ASP A 275 -34.85 -5.29 -32.54
N ARG A 276 -34.89 -5.56 -31.23
CA ARG A 276 -36.11 -5.61 -30.43
C ARG A 276 -36.30 -4.36 -29.55
N ILE A 277 -35.32 -3.45 -29.55
CA ILE A 277 -35.34 -2.24 -28.74
C ILE A 277 -35.75 -1.06 -29.64
N ASN A 278 -36.81 -0.34 -29.24
CA ASN A 278 -37.18 0.90 -29.92
C ASN A 278 -36.31 2.06 -29.42
N LYS A 279 -35.35 2.53 -30.23
CA LYS A 279 -34.44 3.62 -29.86
C LYS A 279 -35.16 4.90 -29.42
N GLU A 280 -36.31 5.23 -30.03
CA GLU A 280 -37.04 6.46 -29.73
C GLU A 280 -37.70 6.46 -28.35
N GLU A 281 -37.99 5.27 -27.81
CA GLU A 281 -38.60 5.12 -26.48
C GLU A 281 -37.56 5.14 -25.34
N ILE A 282 -36.28 4.94 -25.66
CA ILE A 282 -35.20 4.87 -24.69
C ILE A 282 -34.55 6.25 -24.55
N VAL A 283 -35.03 7.02 -23.56
CA VAL A 283 -34.50 8.37 -23.27
C VAL A 283 -33.42 8.30 -22.19
N HIS A 284 -33.61 7.46 -21.17
CA HIS A 284 -32.69 7.32 -20.04
C HIS A 284 -32.10 5.91 -19.94
N ALA A 285 -30.92 5.78 -19.31
CA ALA A 285 -30.26 4.48 -19.13
C ALA A 285 -31.15 3.45 -18.39
N LYS A 286 -31.97 3.91 -17.44
CA LYS A 286 -32.97 3.08 -16.74
C LYS A 286 -34.00 2.45 -17.70
N ASP A 287 -34.37 3.15 -18.76
CA ASP A 287 -35.37 2.69 -19.72
C ASP A 287 -34.78 1.52 -20.51
N LEU A 288 -33.51 1.66 -20.92
CA LEU A 288 -32.74 0.58 -21.54
C LEU A 288 -32.65 -0.64 -20.62
N PHE A 289 -32.32 -0.44 -19.33
CA PHE A 289 -32.16 -1.56 -18.39
C PHE A 289 -33.46 -2.33 -18.16
N ASN A 290 -34.59 -1.61 -18.07
CA ASN A 290 -35.90 -2.23 -17.97
C ASN A 290 -36.23 -3.07 -19.22
N GLU A 291 -35.93 -2.54 -20.40
CA GLU A 291 -36.19 -3.26 -21.65
C GLU A 291 -35.28 -4.48 -21.80
N LEU A 292 -34.00 -4.37 -21.47
CA LEU A 292 -33.09 -5.52 -21.41
C LEU A 292 -33.56 -6.60 -20.45
N GLY A 293 -34.11 -6.21 -19.30
CA GLY A 293 -34.73 -7.14 -18.34
C GLY A 293 -35.89 -7.94 -18.94
N ARG A 294 -36.71 -7.31 -19.79
CA ARG A 294 -37.80 -8.00 -20.52
C ARG A 294 -37.26 -8.98 -21.56
N LEU A 295 -36.12 -8.65 -22.18
CA LEU A 295 -35.50 -9.44 -23.24
C LEU A 295 -34.60 -10.59 -22.75
N GLU A 296 -34.36 -10.73 -21.44
CA GLU A 296 -33.50 -11.79 -20.84
C GLU A 296 -33.87 -13.21 -21.31
N HIS A 297 -35.16 -13.48 -21.49
CA HIS A 297 -35.66 -14.78 -21.91
C HIS A 297 -35.15 -15.21 -23.31
N LEU A 298 -34.79 -14.25 -24.17
CA LEU A 298 -34.25 -14.52 -25.52
C LEU A 298 -32.85 -15.15 -25.46
N VAL A 299 -32.05 -14.73 -24.49
CA VAL A 299 -30.71 -15.29 -24.25
C VAL A 299 -30.81 -16.75 -23.79
N GLN A 300 -31.76 -17.04 -22.89
CA GLN A 300 -31.98 -18.39 -22.36
C GLN A 300 -32.47 -19.35 -23.45
N LYS A 301 -33.43 -18.92 -24.28
CA LYS A 301 -33.93 -19.70 -25.43
C LYS A 301 -32.81 -20.04 -26.41
N ARG A 302 -31.92 -19.09 -26.74
CA ARG A 302 -30.81 -19.32 -27.68
C ARG A 302 -29.78 -20.32 -27.15
N ARG A 303 -29.50 -20.32 -25.83
CA ARG A 303 -28.66 -21.35 -25.19
C ARG A 303 -29.25 -22.75 -25.28
N ILE A 304 -30.58 -22.88 -25.17
CA ILE A 304 -31.28 -24.17 -25.27
C ILE A 304 -31.25 -24.70 -26.72
N ILE A 305 -31.41 -23.82 -27.71
CA ILE A 305 -31.37 -24.18 -29.13
C ILE A 305 -29.97 -24.69 -29.53
N LYS A 306 -28.89 -23.98 -29.16
CA LYS A 306 -27.52 -24.44 -29.42
C LYS A 306 -27.23 -25.82 -28.80
N ARG A 307 -27.70 -26.08 -27.58
CA ARG A 307 -27.55 -27.40 -26.94
C ARG A 307 -28.28 -28.53 -27.68
N LYS A 308 -29.38 -28.23 -28.37
CA LYS A 308 -30.11 -29.22 -29.20
C LYS A 308 -29.40 -29.49 -30.52
N GLU A 309 -28.75 -28.50 -31.12
CA GLU A 309 -27.95 -28.68 -32.34
C GLU A 309 -26.67 -29.51 -32.10
N ASP A 310 -26.03 -29.36 -30.93
CA ASP A 310 -24.84 -30.13 -30.57
C ASP A 310 -25.13 -31.62 -30.21
N SER A 311 -26.41 -32.01 -30.13
CA SER A 311 -26.82 -33.36 -29.71
C SER A 311 -27.47 -34.17 -30.84
N LYS A 312 -26.67 -34.53 -31.87
CA LYS A 312 -26.59 -35.85 -32.55
C LYS A 312 -25.98 -35.72 -33.96
N PRO A 313 -24.78 -36.25 -34.25
CA PRO A 313 -24.45 -36.62 -35.62
C PRO A 313 -25.18 -37.93 -35.95
N VAL A 314 -26.14 -37.87 -36.86
CA VAL A 314 -26.70 -39.06 -37.52
C VAL A 314 -25.54 -39.78 -38.21
N ARG A 315 -25.25 -41.02 -37.80
CA ARG A 315 -24.19 -41.84 -38.41
C ARG A 315 -24.73 -42.41 -39.73
N GLU A 316 -24.54 -41.68 -40.83
CA GLU A 316 -24.87 -42.17 -42.17
C GLU A 316 -23.84 -43.17 -42.69
N LYS A 317 -24.27 -44.09 -43.57
CA LYS A 317 -23.39 -45.09 -44.20
C LYS A 317 -22.46 -44.39 -45.18
N CYS A 318 -21.15 -44.59 -45.05
CA CYS A 318 -20.16 -43.97 -45.93
C CYS A 318 -20.19 -44.63 -47.32
N ASN A 319 -20.52 -43.86 -48.37
CA ASN A 319 -20.58 -44.39 -49.73
C ASN A 319 -19.20 -44.74 -50.30
N ILE A 320 -18.13 -44.07 -49.84
CA ILE A 320 -16.75 -44.36 -50.27
C ILE A 320 -16.35 -45.78 -49.82
N CYS A 321 -16.68 -46.14 -48.58
CA CYS A 321 -16.41 -47.48 -48.03
C CYS A 321 -17.25 -48.56 -48.72
N ASP A 322 -18.50 -48.24 -49.08
CA ASP A 322 -19.41 -49.15 -49.77
C ASP A 322 -18.95 -49.44 -51.21
N LYS A 323 -18.58 -48.40 -51.96
CA LYS A 323 -18.08 -48.52 -53.35
C LYS A 323 -16.78 -49.33 -53.45
N LEU A 324 -15.96 -49.35 -52.39
CA LEU A 324 -14.70 -50.10 -52.34
C LEU A 324 -14.85 -51.51 -51.75
N ASN A 325 -16.09 -52.00 -51.55
CA ASN A 325 -16.41 -53.29 -50.92
C ASN A 325 -15.68 -53.50 -49.57
N LYS A 326 -15.54 -52.43 -48.76
CA LYS A 326 -14.89 -52.49 -47.43
C LYS A 326 -15.88 -52.68 -46.27
N GLY A 327 -17.13 -53.07 -46.59
CA GLY A 327 -18.23 -53.26 -45.65
C GLY A 327 -18.97 -51.97 -45.28
N ALA A 328 -20.15 -52.10 -44.66
CA ALA A 328 -20.99 -50.97 -44.24
C ALA A 328 -20.39 -50.24 -43.02
N ARG A 329 -19.61 -49.19 -43.26
CA ARG A 329 -19.02 -48.32 -42.23
C ARG A 329 -19.79 -47.01 -42.13
N TYR A 330 -19.98 -46.50 -40.91
CA TYR A 330 -20.79 -45.30 -40.66
C TYR A 330 -19.94 -44.17 -40.09
N HIS A 331 -19.62 -43.19 -40.92
CA HIS A 331 -18.86 -41.99 -40.58
C HIS A 331 -19.01 -40.96 -41.70
N PRO A 332 -18.73 -39.66 -41.45
CA PRO A 332 -18.71 -38.64 -42.49
C PRO A 332 -17.72 -39.00 -43.61
N GLU A 333 -18.07 -38.73 -44.86
CA GLU A 333 -17.21 -39.04 -46.02
C GLU A 333 -15.90 -38.23 -45.99
N ASP A 334 -15.91 -37.03 -45.43
CA ASP A 334 -14.72 -36.19 -45.27
C ASP A 334 -13.68 -36.78 -44.32
N SER A 335 -14.14 -37.60 -43.37
CA SER A 335 -13.28 -38.34 -42.44
C SER A 335 -12.99 -39.76 -42.94
N CYS A 336 -13.40 -40.10 -44.18
CA CYS A 336 -13.16 -41.41 -44.74
C CYS A 336 -11.68 -41.60 -45.07
N TRP A 337 -11.09 -42.63 -44.47
CA TRP A 337 -9.71 -43.05 -44.75
C TRP A 337 -9.43 -43.32 -46.23
N PHE A 338 -10.44 -43.75 -46.98
CA PHE A 338 -10.32 -44.12 -48.38
C PHE A 338 -10.67 -42.99 -49.36
N LYS A 339 -10.84 -41.75 -48.88
CA LYS A 339 -11.16 -40.60 -49.73
C LYS A 339 -9.98 -40.31 -50.69
N PRO A 340 -10.17 -40.36 -52.03
CA PRO A 340 -9.13 -40.00 -52.97
C PRO A 340 -8.86 -38.49 -52.91
N LYS A 341 -7.60 -38.10 -52.72
CA LYS A 341 -7.17 -36.68 -52.72
C LYS A 341 -7.22 -36.12 -54.15
N LEU A 342 -8.37 -35.58 -54.55
CA LEU A 342 -8.53 -34.87 -55.82
C LEU A 342 -8.25 -33.36 -55.63
N ASN A 343 -7.17 -32.89 -56.28
CA ASN A 343 -6.83 -31.53 -56.69
C ASN A 343 -6.44 -30.46 -55.66
N THR A 344 -5.12 -30.33 -55.47
CA THR A 344 -4.41 -29.26 -54.74
C THR A 344 -3.94 -28.09 -55.62
N GLU A 345 -4.43 -27.93 -56.87
CA GLU A 345 -3.79 -27.02 -57.85
C GLU A 345 -4.67 -25.88 -58.41
N LYS A 346 -5.96 -25.76 -58.05
CA LYS A 346 -6.84 -24.73 -58.66
C LYS A 346 -7.10 -23.46 -57.85
N ASP A 347 -6.79 -23.40 -56.55
CA ASP A 347 -7.13 -22.22 -55.73
C ASP A 347 -5.95 -21.27 -55.44
N LYS A 348 -4.79 -21.45 -56.10
CA LYS A 348 -3.58 -20.61 -55.87
C LYS A 348 -3.35 -19.49 -56.90
N LYS A 349 -4.32 -19.16 -57.76
CA LYS A 349 -4.15 -18.08 -58.75
C LYS A 349 -5.35 -17.14 -58.79
N GLN A 350 -5.42 -16.23 -57.82
CA GLN A 350 -5.86 -14.85 -58.05
C GLN A 350 -5.44 -13.98 -56.86
N ILE A 351 -4.16 -13.57 -56.86
CA ILE A 351 -3.72 -12.39 -56.14
C ILE A 351 -3.17 -11.43 -57.19
N LYS A 352 -3.84 -10.27 -57.33
CA LYS A 352 -3.31 -8.90 -57.41
C LYS A 352 -4.07 -8.05 -58.42
N LEU A 353 -4.77 -7.04 -57.92
CA LEU A 353 -4.50 -5.65 -58.27
C LEU A 353 -5.10 -4.73 -57.20
N ILE A 354 -4.21 -3.96 -56.59
CA ILE A 354 -4.47 -2.90 -55.61
C ILE A 354 -4.96 -1.67 -56.40
N ASN A 355 -6.04 -1.04 -55.94
CA ASN A 355 -6.14 0.42 -56.04
C ASN A 355 -6.89 0.98 -54.82
N ASN A 356 -6.39 2.12 -54.36
CA ASN A 356 -6.65 2.78 -53.09
C ASN A 356 -8.11 3.25 -52.91
N SER A 357 -8.68 3.00 -51.73
CA SER A 357 -9.43 4.01 -51.00
C SER A 357 -9.36 3.69 -49.50
N GLU A 358 -8.97 4.70 -48.74
CA GLU A 358 -8.90 4.73 -47.28
C GLU A 358 -10.20 4.29 -46.61
N LEU A 359 -10.05 3.84 -45.36
CA LEU A 359 -11.07 3.57 -44.33
C LEU A 359 -11.82 2.24 -44.50
N GLU A 360 -11.27 1.20 -43.87
CA GLU A 360 -11.98 0.29 -42.96
C GLU A 360 -10.97 -0.76 -42.43
N CYS A 361 -10.34 -0.47 -41.29
CA CYS A 361 -9.63 -1.51 -40.55
C CYS A 361 -10.57 -2.10 -39.52
N GLU A 362 -11.24 -3.17 -39.93
CA GLU A 362 -11.93 -4.10 -39.04
C GLU A 362 -10.95 -4.65 -38.00
N LEU A 363 -11.29 -4.45 -36.72
CA LEU A 363 -10.61 -5.08 -35.59
C LEU A 363 -11.02 -6.54 -35.50
N GLN A 364 -10.33 -7.42 -36.21
CA GLN A 364 -10.23 -8.83 -35.85
C GLN A 364 -8.88 -9.08 -35.19
N TYR A 365 -8.85 -8.97 -33.85
CA TYR A 365 -7.84 -9.65 -33.05
C TYR A 365 -8.49 -10.92 -32.48
N GLU A 366 -8.30 -12.03 -33.18
CA GLU A 366 -8.30 -13.35 -32.54
C GLU A 366 -6.85 -13.64 -32.12
N ASP A 367 -6.62 -13.65 -30.80
CA ASP A 367 -5.45 -14.27 -30.21
C ASP A 367 -5.46 -15.77 -30.56
N GLN A 368 -4.59 -16.21 -31.47
CA GLN A 368 -4.14 -17.60 -31.50
C GLN A 368 -2.88 -17.74 -30.64
N LYS A 369 -3.00 -18.49 -29.56
CA LYS A 369 -1.86 -19.09 -28.86
C LYS A 369 -1.18 -20.11 -29.77
N ASN A 370 0.04 -19.80 -30.23
CA ASN A 370 1.27 -20.56 -29.97
C ASN A 370 2.44 -19.89 -30.69
#